data_AF-A0A436R1Q6-F1
#
_entry.id   AF-A0A436R1Q6-F1
#
_cell.length_a   1.000
_cell.length_b   1.000
_cell.length_c   1.000
_cell.angle_alpha   90.00
_cell.angle_beta   90.00
_cell.angle_gamma   90.00
#
_symmetry.space_group_name_H-M   'P 1'
#
loop_
_entity.id
_entity.type
_entity.pdbx_description
1 polymer ?
#
loop_
_entity_poly.entity_id
_entity_poly.type
_entity_poly.pdbx_seq_one_letter_code
_entity_poly.pdbx_strand_id
1 'polypeptide(L)'
;SNTTRLTDLSSATLREVAAIATKFDEHSRLLSSASNLLSSAQSNLEHTLERQSSLEDLAVGLVKKSEDLEKVMRSFESLVGQTMQTAEGRTMESAEKIRTAIAEVVDSATRRFADATEEMRRTAGSIKSELDLTRAELKKGVIEMPEEAKESTSAIRRAVAEQINALKELSDIVAKSGRSGSSEQGEPRGLRPAPQQAPTRAAEPPLRRPPAPQPQPQPQPAARAPQAPLAETTLRGTLDLERPAEAPRRENGKTQQGGWVRDLLTNASREEELRPAAPAEAPRAAPAQRSPLHVMESLNSLSVDIARAIDHDASIELWNRYRRGERDVFTRRLYTLKGQQTFDEIRRKYQAEAEFRAAVDRYCEDFEKLLKDVSRNDRDNIMAQTYLTSDTGKVYTMLAHASGRLH
;
A
#
# COMPACT_ATOMS: atom_id res chain seq x y z
N SER A 1 -21.83 40.19 -124.30
CA SER A 1 -22.20 39.26 -123.21
C SER A 1 -21.13 38.23 -122.82
N ASN A 2 -19.83 38.51 -122.97
CA ASN A 2 -18.77 37.57 -122.54
C ASN A 2 -18.17 37.92 -121.17
N THR A 3 -18.09 39.21 -120.84
CA THR A 3 -17.63 39.72 -119.54
C THR A 3 -18.53 39.30 -118.38
N THR A 4 -19.85 39.28 -118.58
CA THR A 4 -20.85 38.86 -117.58
C THR A 4 -20.73 37.37 -117.22
N ARG A 5 -20.48 36.50 -118.21
CA ARG A 5 -20.31 35.05 -117.96
C ARG A 5 -19.02 34.72 -117.20
N LEU A 6 -17.95 35.46 -117.44
CA LEU A 6 -16.68 35.26 -116.74
C LEU A 6 -16.76 35.73 -115.28
N THR A 7 -17.50 36.82 -115.02
CA THR A 7 -17.77 37.30 -113.66
C THR A 7 -18.68 36.36 -112.89
N ASP A 8 -19.70 35.79 -113.54
CA ASP A 8 -20.57 34.76 -112.94
C ASP A 8 -19.80 33.48 -112.62
N LEU A 9 -18.94 33.01 -113.53
CA LEU A 9 -18.10 31.82 -113.30
C LEU A 9 -17.08 32.07 -112.18
N SER A 10 -16.40 33.22 -112.17
CA SER A 10 -15.47 33.59 -111.10
C SER A 10 -16.17 33.79 -109.75
N SER A 11 -17.42 34.27 -109.75
CA SER A 11 -18.23 34.42 -108.53
C SER A 11 -18.69 33.05 -108.03
N ALA A 12 -19.06 32.13 -108.93
CA ALA A 12 -19.40 30.76 -108.58
C ALA A 12 -18.20 29.99 -108.02
N THR A 13 -17.02 30.07 -108.65
CA THR A 13 -15.80 29.43 -108.14
C THR A 13 -15.35 30.03 -106.82
N LEU A 14 -15.45 31.35 -106.62
CA LEU A 14 -15.16 31.97 -105.32
C LEU A 14 -16.13 31.50 -104.23
N ARG A 15 -17.43 31.34 -104.53
CA ARG A 15 -18.40 30.77 -103.58
C ARG A 15 -18.09 29.31 -103.27
N GLU A 16 -17.65 28.53 -104.25
CA GLU A 16 -17.31 27.12 -104.07
C GLU A 16 -16.02 26.96 -103.26
N VAL A 17 -15.00 27.80 -103.51
CA VAL A 17 -13.78 27.88 -102.70
C VAL A 17 -14.09 28.34 -101.28
N ALA A 18 -14.98 29.32 -101.10
CA ALA A 18 -15.45 29.74 -99.78
C ALA A 18 -16.20 28.61 -99.05
N ALA A 19 -17.04 27.85 -99.76
CA ALA A 19 -17.75 26.70 -99.21
C ALA A 19 -16.79 25.56 -98.80
N ILE A 20 -15.74 25.31 -99.59
CA ILE A 20 -14.68 24.35 -99.26
C ILE A 20 -13.90 24.82 -98.03
N ALA A 21 -13.56 26.11 -97.95
CA ALA A 21 -12.87 26.68 -96.79
C ALA A 21 -13.71 26.54 -95.51
N THR A 22 -15.03 26.78 -95.58
CA THR A 22 -15.93 26.56 -94.42
C THR A 22 -16.01 25.08 -94.02
N LYS A 23 -16.08 24.15 -94.99
CA LYS A 23 -16.05 22.71 -94.69
C LYS A 23 -14.72 22.28 -94.07
N PHE A 24 -13.61 22.86 -94.53
CA PHE A 24 -12.28 22.58 -93.98
C PHE A 24 -12.11 23.10 -92.54
N ASP A 25 -12.67 24.27 -92.24
CA ASP A 25 -12.74 24.80 -90.87
C ASP A 25 -13.57 23.89 -89.96
N GLU A 26 -14.72 23.41 -90.44
CA GLU A 26 -15.58 22.49 -89.70
C GLU A 26 -14.91 21.13 -89.46
N HIS A 27 -14.22 20.57 -90.46
CA HIS A 27 -13.42 19.35 -90.29
C HIS A 27 -12.25 19.55 -89.32
N SER A 28 -11.59 20.71 -89.33
CA SER A 28 -10.52 21.03 -88.39
C SER A 28 -11.02 21.08 -86.94
N ARG A 29 -12.24 21.62 -86.72
CA ARG A 29 -12.91 21.61 -85.41
C ARG A 29 -13.30 20.21 -84.97
N LEU A 30 -13.80 19.37 -85.89
CA LEU A 30 -14.14 17.97 -85.60
C LEU A 30 -12.89 17.15 -85.26
N LEU A 31 -11.79 17.31 -86.01
CA LEU A 31 -10.51 16.66 -85.72
C LEU A 31 -9.93 17.11 -84.38
N SER A 32 -10.00 18.41 -84.07
CA SER A 32 -9.59 18.93 -82.77
C SER A 32 -10.43 18.33 -81.63
N SER A 33 -11.75 18.22 -81.83
CA SER A 33 -12.67 17.60 -80.86
C SER A 33 -12.37 16.11 -80.67
N ALA A 34 -12.14 15.38 -81.76
CA ALA A 34 -11.77 13.97 -81.72
C ALA A 34 -10.40 13.75 -81.04
N SER A 35 -9.42 14.63 -81.30
CA SER A 35 -8.12 14.60 -80.64
C SER A 35 -8.24 14.85 -79.14
N ASN A 36 -9.08 15.80 -78.73
CA ASN A 36 -9.32 16.09 -77.31
C ASN A 36 -10.02 14.91 -76.60
N LEU A 37 -11.01 14.30 -77.26
CA LEU A 37 -11.66 13.09 -76.73
C LEU A 37 -10.69 11.92 -76.60
N LEU A 38 -9.84 11.70 -77.61
CA LEU A 38 -8.82 10.65 -77.56
C LEU A 38 -7.81 10.91 -76.45
N SER A 39 -7.38 12.16 -76.28
CA SER A 39 -6.47 12.56 -75.20
C SER A 39 -7.10 12.35 -73.82
N SER A 40 -8.40 12.65 -73.67
CA SER A 40 -9.14 12.38 -72.43
C SER A 40 -9.35 10.87 -72.17
N ALA A 41 -9.60 10.07 -73.21
CA ALA A 41 -9.74 8.63 -73.11
C ALA A 41 -8.40 7.97 -72.77
N GLN A 42 -7.29 8.45 -73.35
CA GLN A 42 -5.94 8.01 -73.04
C GLN A 42 -5.59 8.30 -71.57
N SER A 43 -5.85 9.52 -71.08
CA SER A 43 -5.60 9.89 -69.68
C SER A 43 -6.47 9.07 -68.70
N ASN A 44 -7.74 8.82 -69.03
CA ASN A 44 -8.59 7.95 -68.20
C ASN A 44 -8.11 6.50 -68.18
N LEU A 45 -7.62 5.98 -69.31
CA LEU A 45 -7.07 4.62 -69.38
C LEU A 45 -5.79 4.51 -68.56
N GLU A 46 -4.90 5.51 -68.64
CA GLU A 46 -3.69 5.60 -67.83
C GLU A 46 -4.02 5.57 -66.33
N HIS A 47 -4.96 6.40 -65.87
CA HIS A 47 -5.43 6.34 -64.48
C HIS A 47 -6.12 5.02 -64.09
N THR A 48 -6.82 4.38 -65.03
CA THR A 48 -7.47 3.08 -64.76
C THR A 48 -6.42 1.98 -64.60
N LEU A 49 -5.34 2.00 -65.40
CA LEU A 49 -4.22 1.08 -65.27
C LEU A 49 -3.42 1.32 -63.99
N GLU A 50 -3.15 2.58 -63.62
CA GLU A 50 -2.54 2.92 -62.32
C GLU A 50 -3.37 2.39 -61.16
N ARG A 51 -4.70 2.55 -61.24
CA ARG A 51 -5.61 2.02 -60.22
C ARG A 51 -5.57 0.50 -60.15
N GLN A 52 -5.56 -0.19 -61.29
CA GLN A 52 -5.42 -1.66 -61.32
C GLN A 52 -4.13 -2.12 -60.65
N SER A 53 -2.99 -1.49 -61.00
CA SER A 53 -1.70 -1.78 -60.36
C SER A 53 -1.74 -1.55 -58.84
N SER A 54 -2.33 -0.44 -58.38
CA SER A 54 -2.46 -0.17 -56.93
C SER A 54 -3.34 -1.20 -56.20
N LEU A 55 -4.38 -1.73 -56.86
CA LEU A 55 -5.23 -2.77 -56.30
C LEU A 55 -4.53 -4.12 -56.24
N GLU A 56 -3.69 -4.43 -57.23
CA GLU A 56 -2.83 -5.62 -57.22
C GLU A 56 -1.82 -5.55 -56.07
N ASP A 57 -1.17 -4.41 -55.88
CA ASP A 57 -0.23 -4.20 -54.76
C ASP A 57 -0.93 -4.34 -53.39
N LEU A 58 -2.15 -3.82 -53.26
CA LEU A 58 -2.96 -3.98 -52.04
C LEU A 58 -3.38 -5.44 -51.82
N ALA A 59 -3.75 -6.17 -52.88
CA ALA A 59 -4.11 -7.57 -52.78
C ALA A 59 -2.91 -8.42 -52.32
N VAL A 60 -1.74 -8.20 -52.92
CA VAL A 60 -0.49 -8.85 -52.51
C VAL A 60 -0.12 -8.48 -51.08
N GLY A 61 -0.24 -7.20 -50.71
CA GLY A 61 0.00 -6.73 -49.35
C GLY A 61 -0.95 -7.35 -48.32
N LEU A 62 -2.22 -7.54 -48.67
CA LEU A 62 -3.22 -8.17 -47.80
C LEU A 62 -2.92 -9.65 -47.58
N VAL A 63 -2.56 -10.38 -48.63
CA VAL A 63 -2.16 -11.80 -48.52
C VAL A 63 -0.94 -11.94 -47.62
N LYS A 64 0.10 -11.13 -47.85
CA LYS A 64 1.31 -11.13 -47.00
C LYS A 64 0.99 -10.82 -45.54
N LYS A 65 0.13 -9.83 -45.30
CA LYS A 65 -0.29 -9.47 -43.94
C LYS A 65 -1.12 -10.58 -43.28
N SER A 66 -1.90 -11.35 -44.05
CA SER A 66 -2.62 -12.53 -43.57
C SER A 66 -1.66 -13.66 -43.16
N GLU A 67 -0.61 -13.90 -43.96
CA GLU A 67 0.43 -14.89 -43.64
C GLU A 67 1.21 -14.51 -42.37
N ASP A 68 1.54 -13.23 -42.22
CA ASP A 68 2.17 -12.71 -41.00
C ASP A 68 1.26 -12.88 -39.78
N LEU A 69 -0.04 -12.60 -39.94
CA LEU A 69 -1.03 -12.76 -38.87
C LEU A 69 -1.16 -14.24 -38.46
N GLU A 70 -1.21 -15.16 -39.41
CA GLU A 70 -1.19 -16.59 -39.11
C GLU A 70 0.06 -17.02 -38.34
N LYS A 71 1.24 -16.49 -38.71
CA LYS A 71 2.49 -16.79 -38.01
C LYS A 71 2.44 -16.29 -36.56
N VAL A 72 1.90 -15.08 -36.35
CA VAL A 72 1.69 -14.53 -35.01
C VAL A 72 0.69 -15.38 -34.23
N MET A 73 -0.43 -15.79 -34.83
CA MET A 73 -1.44 -16.63 -34.17
C MET A 73 -0.86 -17.98 -33.73
N ARG A 74 -0.08 -18.64 -34.59
CA ARG A 74 0.63 -19.88 -34.24
C ARG A 74 1.63 -19.68 -33.10
N SER A 75 2.37 -18.57 -33.12
CA SER A 75 3.31 -18.24 -32.05
C SER A 75 2.61 -17.94 -30.71
N PHE A 76 1.45 -17.27 -30.77
CA PHE A 76 0.63 -16.98 -29.61
C PHE A 76 0.00 -18.24 -29.03
N GLU A 77 -0.53 -19.12 -29.88
CA GLU A 77 -1.06 -20.44 -29.46
C GLU A 77 0.03 -21.27 -28.76
N SER A 78 1.24 -21.31 -29.31
CA SER A 78 2.37 -21.99 -28.66
C SER A 78 2.74 -21.36 -27.32
N LEU A 79 2.74 -20.02 -27.22
CA LEU A 79 3.06 -19.32 -25.98
C LEU A 79 1.98 -19.54 -24.91
N VAL A 80 0.70 -19.50 -25.28
CA VAL A 80 -0.43 -19.79 -24.39
C VAL A 80 -0.39 -21.25 -23.93
N GLY A 81 -0.14 -22.20 -24.84
CA GLY A 81 0.01 -23.61 -24.49
C GLY A 81 1.15 -23.84 -23.48
N GLN A 82 2.30 -23.22 -23.71
CA GLN A 82 3.45 -23.36 -22.82
C GLN A 82 3.26 -22.67 -21.46
N THR A 83 2.64 -21.49 -21.44
CA THR A 83 2.35 -20.78 -20.18
C THR A 83 1.30 -21.53 -19.36
N MET A 84 0.27 -22.10 -20.00
CA MET A 84 -0.75 -22.91 -19.33
C MET A 84 -0.14 -24.19 -18.74
N GLN A 85 0.69 -24.91 -19.51
CA GLN A 85 1.38 -26.10 -19.01
C GLN A 85 2.35 -25.78 -17.85
N THR A 86 3.05 -24.65 -17.93
CA THR A 86 3.94 -24.19 -16.84
C THR A 86 3.13 -23.79 -15.60
N ALA A 87 2.00 -23.12 -15.78
CA ALA A 87 1.11 -22.73 -14.70
C ALA A 87 0.49 -23.96 -14.00
N GLU A 88 0.05 -24.97 -14.77
CA GLU A 88 -0.43 -26.24 -14.24
C GLU A 88 0.66 -26.96 -13.44
N GLY A 89 1.88 -27.07 -13.98
CA GLY A 89 3.01 -27.68 -13.29
C GLY A 89 3.35 -26.99 -11.97
N ARG A 90 3.44 -25.65 -11.96
CA ARG A 90 3.71 -24.86 -10.74
C ARG A 90 2.56 -24.96 -9.73
N THR A 91 1.32 -25.02 -10.19
CA THR A 91 0.15 -25.15 -9.31
C THR A 91 0.13 -26.52 -8.65
N MET A 92 0.43 -27.58 -9.40
CA MET A 92 0.53 -28.94 -8.87
C MET A 92 1.66 -29.05 -7.84
N GLU A 93 2.84 -28.51 -8.15
CA GLU A 93 3.98 -28.45 -7.22
C GLU A 93 3.63 -27.67 -5.94
N SER A 94 2.95 -26.53 -6.07
CA SER A 94 2.51 -25.74 -4.92
C SER A 94 1.46 -26.48 -4.09
N ALA A 95 0.53 -27.20 -4.71
CA ALA A 95 -0.47 -28.00 -4.02
C ALA A 95 0.18 -29.14 -3.21
N GLU A 96 1.19 -29.80 -3.77
CA GLU A 96 1.98 -30.82 -3.09
C GLU A 96 2.75 -30.26 -1.89
N LYS A 97 3.39 -29.09 -2.06
CA LYS A 97 4.09 -28.38 -0.97
C LYS A 97 3.13 -27.97 0.14
N ILE A 98 1.98 -27.41 -0.20
CA ILE A 98 0.94 -27.01 0.76
C ILE A 98 0.42 -28.24 1.51
N ARG A 99 0.11 -29.34 0.81
CA ARG A 99 -0.36 -30.58 1.45
C ARG A 99 0.65 -31.10 2.46
N THR A 100 1.94 -31.09 2.10
CA THR A 100 3.02 -31.56 2.96
C THR A 100 3.20 -30.66 4.18
N ALA A 101 3.22 -29.33 3.99
CA ALA A 101 3.32 -28.37 5.08
C ALA A 101 2.13 -28.44 6.04
N ILE A 102 0.90 -28.60 5.53
CA ILE A 102 -0.29 -28.77 6.36
C ILE A 102 -0.19 -30.07 7.17
N ALA A 103 0.23 -31.18 6.56
CA ALA A 103 0.41 -32.45 7.27
C ALA A 103 1.43 -32.32 8.41
N GLU A 104 2.56 -31.64 8.17
CA GLU A 104 3.59 -31.40 9.19
C GLU A 104 3.09 -30.50 10.33
N VAL A 105 2.38 -29.42 10.01
CA VAL A 105 1.80 -28.52 11.02
C VAL A 105 0.74 -29.23 11.85
N VAL A 106 -0.12 -30.05 11.24
CA VAL A 106 -1.14 -30.83 11.95
C VAL A 106 -0.50 -31.87 12.86
N ASP A 107 0.55 -32.56 12.41
CA ASP A 107 1.28 -33.53 13.25
C ASP A 107 1.97 -32.83 14.42
N SER A 108 2.64 -31.69 14.16
CA SER A 108 3.27 -30.87 15.21
C SER A 108 2.24 -30.36 16.23
N ALA A 109 1.08 -29.88 15.77
CA ALA A 109 0.00 -29.43 16.64
C ALA A 109 -0.53 -30.59 17.48
N THR A 110 -0.76 -31.76 16.89
CA THR A 110 -1.25 -32.95 17.59
C THR A 110 -0.28 -33.38 18.70
N ARG A 111 1.03 -33.38 18.42
CA ARG A 111 2.06 -33.67 19.43
C ARG A 111 2.07 -32.65 20.57
N ARG A 112 2.06 -31.35 20.25
CA ARG A 112 2.01 -30.27 21.26
C ARG A 112 0.74 -30.33 22.12
N PHE A 113 -0.40 -30.66 21.52
CA PHE A 113 -1.65 -30.84 22.26
C PHE A 113 -1.58 -32.05 23.21
N ALA A 114 -1.01 -33.17 22.76
CA ALA A 114 -0.80 -34.33 23.61
C ALA A 114 0.12 -34.01 24.79
N ASP A 115 1.24 -33.33 24.54
CA ASP A 115 2.20 -32.91 25.57
C ASP A 115 1.56 -31.97 26.59
N ALA A 116 0.85 -30.93 26.13
CA ALA A 116 0.16 -29.99 27.00
C ALA A 116 -0.95 -30.65 27.83
N THR A 117 -1.65 -31.64 27.27
CA THR A 117 -2.68 -32.41 27.99
C THR A 117 -2.05 -33.25 29.09
N GLU A 118 -0.91 -33.88 28.81
CA GLU A 118 -0.19 -34.67 29.81
C GLU A 118 0.40 -33.80 30.93
N GLU A 119 0.92 -32.62 30.59
CA GLU A 119 1.38 -31.63 31.57
C GLU A 119 0.23 -31.11 32.44
N MET A 120 -0.93 -30.84 31.85
CA MET A 120 -2.13 -30.44 32.58
C MET A 120 -2.59 -31.55 33.54
N ARG A 121 -2.56 -32.80 33.10
CA ARG A 121 -2.90 -33.97 33.94
C ARG A 121 -1.94 -34.11 35.11
N ARG A 122 -0.63 -33.94 34.87
CA ARG A 122 0.40 -33.98 35.92
C ARG A 122 0.23 -32.85 36.93
N THR A 123 -0.01 -31.63 36.45
CA THR A 123 -0.25 -30.45 37.29
C THR A 123 -1.51 -30.61 38.13
N ALA A 124 -2.62 -31.07 37.53
CA ALA A 124 -3.85 -31.36 38.26
C ALA A 124 -3.65 -32.45 39.32
N GLY A 125 -2.84 -33.47 39.04
CA GLY A 125 -2.44 -34.49 40.02
C GLY A 125 -1.65 -33.91 41.20
N SER A 126 -0.70 -33.01 40.92
CA SER A 126 0.07 -32.31 41.96
C SER A 126 -0.83 -31.43 42.83
N ILE A 127 -1.70 -30.62 42.22
CA ILE A 127 -2.66 -29.77 42.93
C ILE A 127 -3.57 -30.62 43.81
N LYS A 128 -4.10 -31.74 43.30
CA LYS A 128 -4.91 -32.66 44.09
C LYS A 128 -4.15 -33.19 45.30
N SER A 129 -2.90 -33.62 45.10
CA SER A 129 -2.06 -34.12 46.20
C SER A 129 -1.80 -33.04 47.25
N GLU A 130 -1.48 -31.80 46.86
CA GLU A 130 -1.29 -30.69 47.79
C GLU A 130 -2.59 -30.32 48.52
N LEU A 131 -3.73 -30.39 47.84
CA LEU A 131 -5.04 -30.14 48.44
C LEU A 131 -5.40 -31.22 49.47
N ASP A 132 -5.09 -32.48 49.18
CA ASP A 132 -5.28 -33.58 50.13
C ASP A 132 -4.35 -33.43 51.36
N LEU A 133 -3.10 -32.96 51.15
CA LEU A 133 -2.13 -32.69 52.21
C LEU A 133 -2.56 -31.52 53.09
N THR A 134 -2.96 -30.39 52.49
CA THR A 134 -3.48 -29.23 53.23
C THR A 134 -4.78 -29.56 53.96
N ARG A 135 -5.64 -30.40 53.38
CA ARG A 135 -6.85 -30.90 54.05
C ARG A 135 -6.50 -31.75 55.27
N ALA A 136 -5.47 -32.61 55.19
CA ALA A 136 -5.00 -33.40 56.32
C ALA A 136 -4.42 -32.51 57.43
N GLU A 137 -3.59 -31.52 57.07
CA GLU A 137 -3.01 -30.56 58.01
C GLU A 137 -4.09 -29.70 58.67
N LEU A 138 -5.08 -29.22 57.90
CA LEU A 138 -6.24 -28.50 58.44
C LEU A 138 -7.05 -29.36 59.41
N LYS A 139 -7.30 -30.64 59.06
CA LYS A 139 -8.01 -31.56 59.95
C LYS A 139 -7.25 -31.78 61.25
N LYS A 140 -5.92 -31.89 61.17
CA LYS A 140 -5.04 -32.00 62.35
C LYS A 140 -5.08 -30.73 63.19
N GLY A 141 -4.88 -29.56 62.58
CA GLY A 141 -4.93 -28.26 63.24
C GLY A 141 -6.28 -27.97 63.90
N VAL A 142 -7.39 -28.38 63.28
CA VAL A 142 -8.75 -28.25 63.86
C VAL A 142 -8.90 -29.09 65.15
N ILE A 143 -8.24 -30.24 65.23
CA ILE A 143 -8.29 -31.12 66.40
C ILE A 143 -7.31 -30.66 67.48
N GLU A 144 -6.11 -30.24 67.10
CA GLU A 144 -5.03 -29.88 68.02
C GLU A 144 -5.15 -28.45 68.58
N MET A 145 -5.65 -27.48 67.80
CA MET A 145 -5.76 -26.07 68.26
C MET A 145 -6.58 -25.89 69.54
N PRO A 146 -7.76 -26.54 69.72
CA PRO A 146 -8.51 -26.41 70.97
C PRO A 146 -7.75 -26.94 72.19
N GLU A 147 -6.97 -28.00 72.01
CA GLU A 147 -6.13 -28.59 73.08
C GLU A 147 -4.94 -27.68 73.39
N GLU A 148 -4.18 -27.23 72.39
CA GLU A 148 -3.08 -26.27 72.59
C GLU A 148 -3.59 -24.95 73.18
N ALA A 149 -4.76 -24.47 72.78
CA ALA A 149 -5.36 -23.26 73.35
C ALA A 149 -5.77 -23.45 74.82
N LYS A 150 -6.31 -24.61 75.20
CA LYS A 150 -6.59 -24.94 76.62
C LYS A 150 -5.29 -24.99 77.43
N GLU A 151 -4.27 -25.64 76.88
CA GLU A 151 -2.98 -25.82 77.53
C GLU A 151 -2.26 -24.47 77.70
N SER A 152 -2.23 -23.64 76.65
CA SER A 152 -1.73 -22.26 76.69
C SER A 152 -2.51 -21.38 77.66
N THR A 153 -3.85 -21.45 77.66
CA THR A 153 -4.69 -20.72 78.63
C THR A 153 -4.41 -21.18 80.06
N SER A 154 -4.10 -22.47 80.28
CA SER A 154 -3.71 -23.00 81.58
C SER A 154 -2.32 -22.52 82.02
N ALA A 155 -1.36 -22.48 81.10
CA ALA A 155 -0.01 -21.97 81.34
C ALA A 155 -0.03 -20.47 81.66
N ILE A 156 -0.81 -19.68 80.90
CA ILE A 156 -1.05 -18.26 81.17
C ILE A 156 -1.68 -18.09 82.55
N ARG A 157 -2.73 -18.84 82.89
CA ARG A 157 -3.34 -18.76 84.23
C ARG A 157 -2.35 -19.08 85.35
N ARG A 158 -1.46 -20.06 85.14
CA ARG A 158 -0.42 -20.42 86.12
C ARG A 158 0.61 -19.31 86.28
N ALA A 159 1.14 -18.79 85.16
CA ALA A 159 2.11 -17.70 85.16
C ALA A 159 1.54 -16.40 85.75
N VAL A 160 0.29 -16.07 85.44
CA VAL A 160 -0.41 -14.92 86.01
C VAL A 160 -0.65 -15.11 87.50
N ALA A 161 -1.04 -16.31 87.95
CA ALA A 161 -1.19 -16.59 89.38
C ALA A 161 0.16 -16.47 90.14
N GLU A 162 1.24 -16.92 89.53
CA GLU A 162 2.60 -16.80 90.07
C GLU A 162 3.07 -15.33 90.10
N GLN A 163 2.79 -14.55 89.06
CA GLN A 163 3.02 -13.11 89.01
C GLN A 163 2.18 -12.35 90.05
N ILE A 164 0.92 -12.74 90.29
CA ILE A 164 0.09 -12.15 91.35
C ILE A 164 0.67 -12.45 92.74
N ASN A 165 1.15 -13.68 92.98
CA ASN A 165 1.83 -14.02 94.23
C ASN A 165 3.15 -13.24 94.39
N ALA A 166 3.94 -13.08 93.32
CA ALA A 166 5.15 -12.28 93.34
C ALA A 166 4.86 -10.79 93.62
N LEU A 167 3.77 -10.24 93.09
CA LEU A 167 3.30 -8.89 93.41
C LEU A 167 2.84 -8.77 94.87
N LYS A 168 2.22 -9.82 95.43
CA LYS A 168 1.84 -9.86 96.84
C LYS A 168 3.07 -9.90 97.76
N GLU A 169 4.09 -10.70 97.43
CA GLU A 169 5.38 -10.70 98.14
C GLU A 169 6.11 -9.37 98.02
N LEU A 170 6.12 -8.74 96.84
CA LEU A 170 6.69 -7.39 96.66
C LEU A 170 5.94 -6.36 97.51
N SER A 171 4.61 -6.44 97.59
CA SER A 171 3.80 -5.58 98.47
C SER A 171 4.13 -5.80 99.95
N ASP A 172 4.34 -7.05 100.39
CA ASP A 172 4.75 -7.37 101.76
C ASP A 172 6.18 -6.88 102.07
N ILE A 173 7.10 -6.97 101.09
CA ILE A 173 8.46 -6.43 101.20
C ILE A 173 8.42 -4.91 101.27
N VAL A 174 7.58 -4.22 100.49
CA VAL A 174 7.40 -2.76 100.55
C VAL A 174 6.71 -2.34 101.86
N ALA A 175 5.75 -3.10 102.36
CA ALA A 175 5.14 -2.87 103.67
C ALA A 175 6.14 -3.11 104.83
N LYS A 176 7.10 -4.03 104.66
CA LYS A 176 8.21 -4.27 105.60
C LYS A 176 9.33 -3.21 105.47
N SER A 177 9.56 -2.71 104.27
CA SER A 177 10.61 -1.73 103.91
C SER A 177 10.18 -0.28 104.20
N GLY A 178 8.88 0.03 104.15
CA GLY A 178 8.31 1.35 104.47
C GLY A 178 8.43 1.80 105.93
N ARG A 179 9.02 0.98 106.81
CA ARG A 179 9.37 1.35 108.19
C ARG A 179 10.85 1.69 108.39
N SER A 180 11.67 1.63 107.35
CA SER A 180 13.13 1.79 107.46
C SER A 180 13.64 2.78 106.41
N GLY A 181 13.48 4.07 106.70
CA GLY A 181 14.32 5.11 106.10
C GLY A 181 13.68 5.89 104.96
N SER A 182 13.09 7.03 105.30
CA SER A 182 12.90 8.17 104.41
C SER A 182 13.98 9.23 104.65
N SER A 183 14.21 10.05 103.63
CA SER A 183 14.99 11.31 103.57
C SER A 183 16.44 11.18 103.11
N GLU A 184 17.02 12.06 102.29
CA GLU A 184 16.59 13.00 101.24
C GLU A 184 17.91 13.63 100.71
N GLN A 185 17.81 14.35 99.59
CA GLN A 185 18.66 15.49 99.16
C GLN A 185 19.94 15.27 98.32
N GLY A 186 19.93 15.90 97.13
CA GLY A 186 21.00 16.84 96.71
C GLY A 186 21.68 16.61 95.35
N GLU A 187 21.21 17.30 94.29
CA GLU A 187 21.98 17.67 93.07
C GLU A 187 23.13 18.68 93.37
N PRO A 188 24.04 19.12 92.45
CA PRO A 188 24.09 19.01 90.98
C PRO A 188 25.47 18.72 90.28
N ARG A 189 25.39 18.48 88.96
CA ARG A 189 26.34 18.63 87.83
C ARG A 189 27.88 18.79 88.02
N GLY A 190 28.63 17.96 87.27
CA GLY A 190 30.01 18.20 86.82
C GLY A 190 30.52 17.18 85.77
N LEU A 191 31.09 17.69 84.67
CA LEU A 191 31.49 17.10 83.36
C LEU A 191 32.44 15.87 83.30
N ARG A 192 32.18 14.99 82.29
CA ARG A 192 33.07 14.18 81.36
C ARG A 192 34.23 13.31 81.93
N PRO A 193 34.46 12.08 81.40
CA PRO A 193 35.14 11.89 80.09
C PRO A 193 34.57 10.77 79.19
N ALA A 194 35.10 10.68 77.96
CA ALA A 194 34.67 9.88 76.80
C ALA A 194 35.38 8.48 76.70
N PRO A 195 35.33 7.76 75.56
CA PRO A 195 34.28 6.86 75.10
C PRO A 195 34.72 5.36 75.02
N GLN A 196 33.72 4.49 74.85
CA GLN A 196 33.78 3.02 74.82
C GLN A 196 34.58 2.38 73.68
N GLN A 197 35.24 1.26 74.01
CA GLN A 197 35.56 0.15 73.12
C GLN A 197 35.16 -1.17 73.80
N ALA A 198 34.40 -2.03 73.10
CA ALA A 198 34.40 -3.49 73.20
C ALA A 198 33.46 -4.10 72.12
N PRO A 199 33.68 -5.35 71.68
CA PRO A 199 33.58 -5.73 70.27
C PRO A 199 32.27 -6.43 69.89
N THR A 200 31.93 -6.39 68.60
CA THR A 200 30.89 -7.23 67.98
C THR A 200 31.49 -8.03 66.82
N ARG A 201 31.38 -9.36 66.89
CA ARG A 201 31.52 -10.25 65.72
C ARG A 201 30.40 -11.30 65.73
N ALA A 202 29.80 -11.41 64.54
CA ALA A 202 29.00 -12.49 63.95
C ALA A 202 27.54 -12.70 64.42
N ALA A 203 26.60 -12.28 63.57
CA ALA A 203 25.30 -12.92 63.36
C ALA A 203 24.82 -12.71 61.90
N GLU A 204 24.19 -13.75 61.36
CA GLU A 204 23.70 -14.01 59.99
C GLU A 204 22.33 -13.34 59.66
N PRO A 205 21.80 -13.47 58.40
CA PRO A 205 20.95 -12.47 57.74
C PRO A 205 19.42 -12.73 57.77
N PRO A 206 18.59 -11.75 57.34
CA PRO A 206 17.21 -12.03 56.93
C PRO A 206 16.84 -11.56 55.49
N LEU A 207 16.18 -12.48 54.78
CA LEU A 207 14.89 -12.37 54.05
C LEU A 207 14.63 -11.23 53.04
N ARG A 208 14.42 -11.62 51.77
CA ARG A 208 13.71 -10.85 50.73
C ARG A 208 12.26 -11.35 50.55
N ARG A 209 11.33 -10.41 50.34
CA ARG A 209 9.94 -10.59 49.88
C ARG A 209 9.58 -9.50 48.81
N PRO A 210 8.48 -9.65 48.05
CA PRO A 210 8.37 -9.37 46.60
C PRO A 210 7.82 -7.97 46.21
N PRO A 211 7.83 -7.58 44.92
CA PRO A 211 7.32 -6.29 44.44
C PRO A 211 5.80 -6.29 44.20
N ALA A 212 5.16 -5.14 44.44
CA ALA A 212 3.75 -4.83 44.15
C ALA A 212 3.65 -3.65 43.14
N PRO A 213 2.51 -3.49 42.43
CA PRO A 213 2.43 -2.81 41.12
C PRO A 213 2.29 -1.29 41.19
N GLN A 214 2.86 -0.58 40.20
CA GLN A 214 2.64 0.86 39.99
C GLN A 214 1.35 1.11 39.16
N PRO A 215 0.51 2.09 39.53
CA PRO A 215 -0.66 2.49 38.75
C PRO A 215 -0.31 3.45 37.60
N GLN A 216 -0.98 3.22 36.46
CA GLN A 216 -0.98 4.06 35.25
C GLN A 216 -1.61 5.46 35.50
N PRO A 217 -1.15 6.52 34.81
CA PRO A 217 -1.89 7.78 34.73
C PRO A 217 -2.94 7.75 33.61
N GLN A 218 -4.22 7.98 33.98
CA GLN A 218 -5.30 8.30 33.05
C GLN A 218 -5.30 9.81 32.70
N PRO A 219 -5.64 10.21 31.46
CA PRO A 219 -5.78 11.60 31.05
C PRO A 219 -7.23 12.09 31.17
N GLN A 220 -7.44 13.32 31.66
CA GLN A 220 -8.70 14.06 31.49
C GLN A 220 -8.47 15.57 31.24
N PRO A 221 -9.44 16.25 30.59
CA PRO A 221 -9.20 17.30 29.62
C PRO A 221 -9.46 18.72 30.17
N ALA A 222 -8.76 19.71 29.62
CA ALA A 222 -9.13 21.12 29.80
C ALA A 222 -8.93 21.91 28.50
N ALA A 223 -10.01 22.59 28.10
CA ALA A 223 -10.12 23.43 26.93
C ALA A 223 -9.43 24.78 27.11
N ARG A 224 -8.73 25.27 26.06
CA ARG A 224 -8.86 26.66 25.57
C ARG A 224 -8.14 26.86 24.22
N ALA A 225 -8.83 27.51 23.29
CA ALA A 225 -8.31 28.04 22.03
C ALA A 225 -7.74 29.48 22.22
N PRO A 226 -7.42 30.25 21.16
CA PRO A 226 -6.14 30.26 20.44
C PRO A 226 -5.49 31.67 20.43
N GLN A 227 -4.16 31.80 20.47
CA GLN A 227 -3.49 33.09 20.22
C GLN A 227 -2.11 32.91 19.56
N ALA A 228 -1.96 33.50 18.37
CA ALA A 228 -0.70 34.06 17.85
C ALA A 228 -0.76 35.59 18.08
N PRO A 229 0.36 36.34 18.24
CA PRO A 229 1.25 36.62 17.09
C PRO A 229 2.76 36.89 17.40
N LEU A 230 3.55 36.80 16.32
CA LEU A 230 4.72 37.61 15.90
C LEU A 230 5.62 38.33 16.96
N ALA A 231 6.93 38.07 16.90
CA ALA A 231 7.97 39.00 16.41
C ALA A 231 9.39 38.73 16.99
N GLU A 232 10.38 38.69 16.09
CA GLU A 232 11.77 39.19 16.20
C GLU A 232 12.65 38.67 17.36
N THR A 233 13.82 38.06 17.16
CA THR A 233 15.03 38.69 16.60
C THR A 233 16.15 37.63 16.64
N THR A 234 16.90 37.42 15.56
CA THR A 234 18.38 37.32 15.62
C THR A 234 18.97 37.60 14.24
N LEU A 235 19.73 38.70 14.20
CA LEU A 235 20.62 39.08 13.11
C LEU A 235 21.77 38.07 12.95
N ARG A 236 22.30 38.05 11.72
CA ARG A 236 23.72 38.24 11.35
C ARG A 236 24.37 37.04 10.66
N GLY A 237 24.76 37.27 9.40
CA GLY A 237 25.64 36.36 8.65
C GLY A 237 25.59 36.58 7.14
N THR A 238 25.92 37.79 6.70
CA THR A 238 26.19 38.16 5.31
C THR A 238 27.31 37.29 4.72
N LEU A 239 27.15 36.82 3.48
CA LEU A 239 28.17 36.95 2.42
C LEU A 239 27.48 36.74 1.06
N ASP A 240 27.45 37.83 0.31
CA ASP A 240 27.16 37.93 -1.13
C ASP A 240 28.31 37.31 -1.93
N LEU A 241 28.01 36.56 -3.00
CA LEU A 241 28.84 36.56 -4.21
C LEU A 241 28.05 36.08 -5.44
N GLU A 242 27.68 37.08 -6.23
CA GLU A 242 27.66 37.18 -7.70
C GLU A 242 27.09 36.06 -8.61
N ARG A 243 26.26 36.56 -9.53
CA ARG A 243 25.67 35.94 -10.73
C ARG A 243 26.49 36.37 -11.96
N PRO A 244 26.60 35.52 -13.00
CA PRO A 244 25.88 35.77 -14.29
C PRO A 244 25.24 34.46 -14.82
N ALA A 245 23.93 34.38 -15.06
CA ALA A 245 23.24 34.72 -16.32
C ALA A 245 23.72 33.91 -17.54
N GLU A 246 23.04 32.80 -17.87
CA GLU A 246 22.78 32.42 -19.27
C GLU A 246 21.59 31.45 -19.39
N ALA A 247 20.66 31.79 -20.28
CA ALA A 247 19.57 30.94 -20.73
C ALA A 247 19.91 30.44 -22.14
N PRO A 248 19.44 29.25 -22.54
CA PRO A 248 19.10 29.03 -23.93
C PRO A 248 17.60 28.83 -24.12
N ARG A 249 17.18 29.41 -25.24
CA ARG A 249 15.86 29.40 -25.85
C ARG A 249 15.37 27.98 -26.12
N ARG A 250 14.07 27.79 -25.92
CA ARG A 250 13.28 26.73 -26.55
C ARG A 250 13.07 27.08 -28.02
N GLU A 251 13.42 26.15 -28.91
CA GLU A 251 12.78 26.05 -30.22
C GLU A 251 12.81 24.61 -30.76
N ASN A 252 11.67 24.23 -31.35
CA ASN A 252 11.37 23.07 -32.19
C ASN A 252 11.13 21.69 -31.58
N GLY A 253 9.85 21.29 -31.70
CA GLY A 253 9.35 19.95 -31.50
C GLY A 253 9.67 19.01 -32.67
N LYS A 254 9.87 17.75 -32.29
CA LYS A 254 9.62 16.53 -33.09
C LYS A 254 9.58 15.35 -32.09
N THR A 255 8.37 14.85 -31.87
CA THR A 255 8.02 13.49 -31.40
C THR A 255 9.07 12.71 -30.60
N GLN A 256 9.05 12.85 -29.27
CA GLN A 256 9.58 11.85 -28.33
C GLN A 256 8.44 10.92 -27.89
N GLN A 257 8.11 9.95 -28.73
CA GLN A 257 7.41 8.73 -28.31
C GLN A 257 8.43 7.60 -28.50
N GLY A 258 9.16 7.24 -27.44
CA GLY A 258 10.13 6.13 -27.50
C GLY A 258 11.37 6.24 -26.60
N GLY A 259 11.48 7.24 -25.72
CA GLY A 259 12.70 7.47 -24.92
C GLY A 259 12.87 6.59 -23.69
N TRP A 260 11.80 6.25 -22.97
CA TRP A 260 11.93 5.64 -21.64
C TRP A 260 12.24 4.13 -21.67
N VAL A 261 11.71 3.41 -22.65
CA VAL A 261 11.98 1.97 -22.83
C VAL A 261 13.42 1.74 -23.29
N ARG A 262 13.95 2.66 -24.10
CA ARG A 262 15.33 2.61 -24.58
C ARG A 262 16.31 2.92 -23.44
N ASP A 263 15.98 3.86 -22.55
CA ASP A 263 16.76 4.15 -21.34
C ASP A 263 16.80 2.97 -20.36
N LEU A 264 15.70 2.24 -20.19
CA LEU A 264 15.64 1.05 -19.35
C LEU A 264 16.46 -0.11 -19.92
N LEU A 265 16.46 -0.30 -21.24
CA LEU A 265 17.29 -1.32 -21.89
C LEU A 265 18.77 -0.93 -21.86
N THR A 266 19.12 0.33 -22.04
CA THR A 266 20.52 0.78 -21.89
C THR A 266 21.01 0.79 -20.45
N ASN A 267 20.13 0.96 -19.45
CA ASN A 267 20.50 0.88 -18.04
C ASN A 267 20.63 -0.56 -17.56
N ALA A 268 19.74 -1.46 -18.00
CA ALA A 268 19.84 -2.89 -17.74
C ALA A 268 21.07 -3.53 -18.42
N SER A 269 21.42 -3.10 -19.64
CA SER A 269 22.65 -3.53 -20.31
C SER A 269 23.93 -2.95 -19.72
N ARG A 270 23.87 -1.94 -18.84
CA ARG A 270 25.05 -1.38 -18.13
C ARG A 270 25.32 -2.02 -16.77
N GLU A 271 24.38 -2.77 -16.20
CA GLU A 271 24.58 -3.47 -14.92
C GLU A 271 25.33 -4.82 -15.07
N GLU A 272 25.54 -5.31 -16.29
CA GLU A 272 26.21 -6.59 -16.54
C GLU A 272 27.73 -6.47 -16.84
N GLU A 273 28.28 -5.25 -16.85
CA GLU A 273 29.69 -5.01 -17.21
C GLU A 273 30.52 -4.40 -16.07
N LEU A 274 30.44 -4.98 -14.87
CA LEU A 274 31.37 -4.72 -13.77
C LEU A 274 31.85 -6.05 -13.16
N ARG A 275 33.10 -6.39 -13.48
CA ARG A 275 33.85 -7.54 -12.96
C ARG A 275 34.08 -7.45 -11.44
N PRO A 276 34.33 -8.58 -10.75
CA PRO A 276 34.30 -8.65 -9.29
C PRO A 276 35.59 -8.13 -8.65
N ALA A 277 35.44 -7.33 -7.59
CA ALA A 277 36.51 -7.01 -6.66
C ALA A 277 36.00 -7.22 -5.21
N ALA A 278 36.92 -7.70 -4.37
CA ALA A 278 36.75 -8.35 -3.08
C ALA A 278 36.16 -7.45 -1.94
N PRO A 279 35.83 -8.03 -0.77
CA PRO A 279 34.88 -7.46 0.20
C PRO A 279 35.53 -6.44 1.15
N ALA A 280 34.89 -5.29 1.34
CA ALA A 280 35.25 -4.35 2.39
C ALA A 280 34.00 -3.69 3.02
N GLU A 281 33.90 -3.91 4.33
CA GLU A 281 33.21 -3.18 5.40
C GLU A 281 31.89 -2.44 5.14
N ALA A 282 30.90 -2.82 5.95
CA ALA A 282 29.61 -2.16 6.11
C ALA A 282 29.73 -0.72 6.64
N PRO A 283 29.02 0.23 6.01
CA PRO A 283 28.57 1.46 6.67
C PRO A 283 27.07 1.38 6.99
N ARG A 284 26.75 1.95 8.16
CA ARG A 284 25.43 2.06 8.81
C ARG A 284 24.26 2.33 7.85
N ALA A 285 23.13 1.68 8.14
CA ALA A 285 21.83 1.88 7.53
C ALA A 285 21.39 3.35 7.57
N ALA A 286 21.53 4.04 6.45
CA ALA A 286 20.66 5.16 6.11
C ALA A 286 19.27 4.60 5.75
N PRO A 287 18.16 5.30 6.04
CA PRO A 287 16.85 4.83 5.63
C PRO A 287 16.85 4.74 4.11
N ALA A 288 16.74 3.52 3.59
CA ALA A 288 16.65 3.27 2.17
C ALA A 288 15.56 4.19 1.60
N GLN A 289 15.96 5.11 0.73
CA GLN A 289 15.03 5.85 -0.12
C GLN A 289 14.19 4.78 -0.80
N ARG A 290 12.92 4.67 -0.39
CA ARG A 290 12.00 3.68 -0.93
C ARG A 290 11.89 3.98 -2.41
N SER A 291 12.44 3.10 -3.23
CA SER A 291 12.53 3.32 -4.66
C SER A 291 11.12 3.47 -5.25
N PRO A 292 10.90 4.37 -6.23
CA PRO A 292 9.63 4.53 -6.94
C PRO A 292 9.05 3.21 -7.47
N LEU A 293 9.92 2.24 -7.74
CA LEU A 293 9.55 0.87 -8.13
C LEU A 293 8.81 0.11 -7.03
N HIS A 294 9.16 0.29 -5.76
CA HIS A 294 8.45 -0.35 -4.64
C HIS A 294 7.06 0.27 -4.41
N VAL A 295 6.89 1.56 -4.67
CA VAL A 295 5.57 2.20 -4.64
C VAL A 295 4.71 1.64 -5.78
N MET A 296 5.30 1.43 -6.96
CA MET A 296 4.61 0.85 -8.10
C MET A 296 4.22 -0.62 -7.88
N GLU A 297 5.12 -1.42 -7.31
CA GLU A 297 4.83 -2.81 -6.96
C GLU A 297 3.79 -2.92 -5.85
N SER A 298 3.88 -2.06 -4.82
CA SER A 298 2.84 -1.94 -3.79
C SER A 298 1.49 -1.54 -4.39
N LEU A 299 1.47 -0.70 -5.42
CA LEU A 299 0.25 -0.26 -6.08
C LEU A 299 -0.32 -1.36 -6.98
N ASN A 300 0.52 -2.16 -7.64
CA ASN A 300 0.12 -3.31 -8.43
C ASN A 300 -0.48 -4.43 -7.56
N SER A 301 0.18 -4.80 -6.45
CA SER A 301 -0.37 -5.75 -5.47
C SER A 301 -1.68 -5.25 -4.86
N LEU A 302 -1.74 -3.96 -4.51
CA LEU A 302 -2.95 -3.34 -3.97
C LEU A 302 -4.07 -3.26 -5.00
N SER A 303 -3.76 -3.13 -6.30
CA SER A 303 -4.74 -3.05 -7.38
C SER A 303 -5.59 -4.32 -7.47
N VAL A 304 -4.96 -5.49 -7.32
CA VAL A 304 -5.67 -6.78 -7.34
C VAL A 304 -6.58 -6.95 -6.12
N ASP A 305 -6.11 -6.52 -4.94
CA ASP A 305 -6.90 -6.58 -3.72
C ASP A 305 -8.08 -5.59 -3.73
N ILE A 306 -7.86 -4.38 -4.27
CA ILE A 306 -8.92 -3.40 -4.50
C ILE A 306 -9.97 -3.93 -5.48
N ALA A 307 -9.56 -4.53 -6.60
CA ALA A 307 -10.50 -5.04 -7.60
C ALA A 307 -11.43 -6.13 -7.03
N ARG A 308 -10.95 -6.94 -6.09
CA ARG A 308 -11.77 -7.93 -5.36
C ARG A 308 -12.59 -7.34 -4.20
N ALA A 309 -12.19 -6.17 -3.70
CA ALA A 309 -12.86 -5.49 -2.59
C ALA A 309 -14.14 -4.74 -3.00
N ILE A 310 -14.28 -4.44 -4.29
CA ILE A 310 -15.46 -3.76 -4.87
C ILE A 310 -16.38 -4.78 -5.52
N ASP A 311 -17.67 -4.69 -5.21
CA ASP A 311 -18.70 -5.45 -5.91
C ASP A 311 -18.88 -4.94 -7.35
N HIS A 312 -18.78 -5.84 -8.33
CA HIS A 312 -18.79 -5.46 -9.74
C HIS A 312 -20.13 -4.86 -10.15
N ASP A 313 -21.25 -5.50 -9.82
CA ASP A 313 -22.59 -5.05 -10.23
C ASP A 313 -22.96 -3.72 -9.56
N ALA A 314 -22.61 -3.55 -8.27
CA ALA A 314 -22.78 -2.29 -7.57
C ALA A 314 -21.97 -1.16 -8.21
N SER A 315 -20.76 -1.43 -8.71
CA SER A 315 -19.94 -0.41 -9.38
C SER A 315 -20.58 0.11 -10.67
N ILE A 316 -21.22 -0.76 -11.47
CA ILE A 316 -21.89 -0.38 -12.72
C ILE A 316 -23.06 0.56 -12.43
N GLU A 317 -23.91 0.18 -11.47
CA GLU A 317 -25.09 0.95 -11.11
C GLU A 317 -24.72 2.36 -10.63
N LEU A 318 -23.65 2.45 -9.84
CA LEU A 318 -23.19 3.70 -9.24
C LEU A 318 -22.63 4.67 -10.28
N TRP A 319 -21.84 4.16 -11.24
CA TRP A 319 -21.35 4.96 -12.36
C TRP A 319 -22.48 5.45 -13.27
N ASN A 320 -23.53 4.64 -13.46
CA ASN A 320 -24.71 5.06 -14.21
C ASN A 320 -25.46 6.21 -13.50
N ARG A 321 -25.58 6.16 -12.17
CA ARG A 321 -26.19 7.23 -11.36
C ARG A 321 -25.35 8.50 -11.35
N TYR A 322 -24.03 8.37 -11.17
CA TYR A 322 -23.10 9.51 -11.23
C TYR A 322 -23.18 10.23 -12.58
N ARG A 323 -23.23 9.48 -13.70
CA ARG A 323 -23.41 10.07 -15.04
C ARG A 323 -24.77 10.72 -15.25
N ARG A 324 -25.81 10.28 -14.55
CA ARG A 324 -27.14 10.94 -14.55
C ARG A 324 -27.16 12.24 -13.73
N GLY A 325 -26.05 12.58 -13.07
CA GLY A 325 -25.89 13.81 -12.30
C GLY A 325 -26.31 13.67 -10.84
N GLU A 326 -26.57 12.45 -10.36
CA GLU A 326 -26.73 12.21 -8.93
C GLU A 326 -25.38 12.44 -8.23
N ARG A 327 -25.39 13.28 -7.19
CA ARG A 327 -24.23 13.54 -6.32
C ARG A 327 -24.33 12.63 -5.09
N ASP A 328 -23.22 12.45 -4.37
CA ASP A 328 -23.17 11.64 -3.14
C ASP A 328 -23.48 10.15 -3.36
N VAL A 329 -23.19 9.66 -4.58
CA VAL A 329 -23.45 8.25 -4.92
C VAL A 329 -22.35 7.36 -4.33
N PHE A 330 -21.12 7.87 -4.18
CA PHE A 330 -19.97 7.10 -3.73
C PHE A 330 -19.95 7.04 -2.21
N THR A 331 -20.70 6.08 -1.66
CA THR A 331 -20.72 5.81 -0.22
C THR A 331 -19.91 4.57 0.13
N ARG A 332 -19.54 4.43 1.40
CA ARG A 332 -18.83 3.25 1.94
C ARG A 332 -19.55 1.91 1.66
N ARG A 333 -20.84 1.96 1.34
CA ARG A 333 -21.69 0.80 1.03
C ARG A 333 -21.34 0.14 -0.32
N LEU A 334 -20.62 0.82 -1.20
CA LEU A 334 -20.13 0.25 -2.46
C LEU A 334 -19.13 -0.90 -2.23
N TYR A 335 -18.51 -0.94 -1.06
CA TYR A 335 -17.45 -1.88 -0.76
C TYR A 335 -17.96 -3.08 0.03
N THR A 336 -17.41 -4.26 -0.30
CA THR A 336 -17.54 -5.45 0.54
C THR A 336 -17.00 -5.17 1.95
N LEU A 337 -17.33 -6.02 2.92
CA LEU A 337 -16.86 -5.85 4.30
C LEU A 337 -15.32 -5.76 4.38
N LYS A 338 -14.62 -6.58 3.58
CA LYS A 338 -13.16 -6.53 3.43
C LYS A 338 -12.72 -5.25 2.70
N GLY A 339 -13.45 -4.83 1.67
CA GLY A 339 -13.14 -3.62 0.91
C GLY A 339 -13.27 -2.33 1.71
N GLN A 340 -14.15 -2.28 2.72
CA GLN A 340 -14.23 -1.13 3.63
C GLN A 340 -12.95 -0.97 4.46
N GLN A 341 -12.34 -2.07 4.90
CA GLN A 341 -11.06 -2.04 5.61
C GLN A 341 -9.94 -1.55 4.68
N THR A 342 -9.89 -2.07 3.45
CA THR A 342 -8.94 -1.62 2.42
C THR A 342 -9.11 -0.13 2.12
N PHE A 343 -10.35 0.37 2.04
CA PHE A 343 -10.62 1.79 1.85
C PHE A 343 -10.06 2.65 2.99
N ASP A 344 -10.32 2.27 4.24
CA ASP A 344 -9.83 3.01 5.41
C ASP A 344 -8.29 2.97 5.50
N GLU A 345 -7.66 1.85 5.14
CA GLU A 345 -6.20 1.73 5.04
C GLU A 345 -5.60 2.63 3.95
N ILE A 346 -6.18 2.63 2.75
CA ILE A 346 -5.75 3.48 1.62
C ILE A 346 -5.89 4.95 2.01
N ARG A 347 -7.03 5.34 2.60
CA ARG A 347 -7.26 6.70 3.04
C ARG A 347 -6.24 7.13 4.10
N ARG A 348 -5.95 6.26 5.08
CA ARG A 348 -4.92 6.52 6.09
C ARG A 348 -3.53 6.67 5.47
N LYS A 349 -3.16 5.79 4.55
CA LYS A 349 -1.88 5.86 3.81
C LYS A 349 -1.79 7.12 2.95
N TYR A 350 -2.86 7.50 2.25
CA TYR A 350 -2.90 8.71 1.43
C TYR A 350 -2.66 9.99 2.26
N GLN A 351 -3.18 10.02 3.49
CA GLN A 351 -2.95 11.15 4.41
C GLN A 351 -1.56 11.14 5.06
N ALA A 352 -1.01 9.95 5.34
CA ALA A 352 0.25 9.81 6.06
C ALA A 352 1.50 9.84 5.15
N GLU A 353 1.41 9.33 3.92
CA GLU A 353 2.56 9.07 3.05
C GLU A 353 2.51 9.94 1.78
N ALA A 354 3.42 10.92 1.68
CA ALA A 354 3.45 11.86 0.56
C ALA A 354 3.78 11.21 -0.80
N GLU A 355 4.66 10.20 -0.80
CA GLU A 355 5.03 9.45 -2.01
C GLU A 355 3.84 8.63 -2.55
N PHE A 356 3.10 7.97 -1.65
CA PHE A 356 1.90 7.24 -2.02
C PHE A 356 0.82 8.18 -2.58
N ARG A 357 0.62 9.34 -1.93
CA ARG A 357 -0.28 10.38 -2.43
C ARG A 357 0.08 10.82 -3.85
N ALA A 358 1.36 11.12 -4.12
CA ALA A 358 1.81 11.50 -5.45
C ALA A 358 1.58 10.40 -6.49
N ALA A 359 1.81 9.12 -6.14
CA ALA A 359 1.56 7.99 -7.02
C ALA A 359 0.06 7.81 -7.32
N VAL A 360 -0.81 7.97 -6.31
CA VAL A 360 -2.26 7.91 -6.46
C VAL A 360 -2.79 9.06 -7.31
N ASP A 361 -2.35 10.30 -7.04
CA ASP A 361 -2.76 11.47 -7.81
C ASP A 361 -2.38 11.31 -9.28
N ARG A 362 -1.14 10.87 -9.56
CA ARG A 362 -0.68 10.58 -10.92
C ARG A 362 -1.50 9.48 -11.60
N TYR A 363 -1.78 8.39 -10.89
CA TYR A 363 -2.60 7.30 -11.43
C TYR A 363 -4.01 7.78 -11.79
N CYS A 364 -4.64 8.57 -10.92
CA CYS A 364 -5.95 9.15 -11.20
C CYS A 364 -5.92 10.06 -12.43
N GLU A 365 -4.91 10.95 -12.54
CA GLU A 365 -4.75 11.84 -13.70
C GLU A 365 -4.53 11.08 -15.00
N ASP A 366 -3.66 10.06 -15.00
CA ASP A 366 -3.39 9.23 -16.17
C ASP A 366 -4.65 8.45 -16.61
N PHE A 367 -5.44 7.96 -15.65
CA PHE A 367 -6.69 7.25 -15.93
C PHE A 367 -7.79 8.19 -16.45
N GLU A 368 -7.94 9.39 -15.88
CA GLU A 368 -8.88 10.40 -16.37
C GLU A 368 -8.55 10.84 -17.81
N LYS A 369 -7.25 10.96 -18.13
CA LYS A 369 -6.79 11.26 -19.48
C LYS A 369 -7.13 10.14 -20.45
N LEU A 370 -6.91 8.87 -20.06
CA LEU A 370 -7.32 7.70 -20.84
C LEU A 370 -8.82 7.72 -21.13
N LEU A 371 -9.65 7.96 -20.10
CA LEU A 371 -11.11 8.05 -20.27
C LEU A 371 -11.51 9.20 -21.22
N LYS A 372 -10.83 10.33 -21.14
CA LYS A 372 -11.08 11.47 -22.03
C LYS A 372 -10.72 11.16 -23.49
N ASP A 373 -9.62 10.46 -23.71
CA ASP A 373 -9.18 10.07 -25.06
C ASP A 373 -10.09 8.99 -25.66
N VAL A 374 -10.48 7.99 -24.86
CA VAL A 374 -11.42 6.94 -25.28
C VAL A 374 -12.81 7.53 -25.57
N SER A 375 -13.34 8.38 -24.69
CA SER A 375 -14.66 9.00 -24.88
C SER A 375 -14.73 9.97 -26.07
N ARG A 376 -13.61 10.58 -26.47
CA ARG A 376 -13.54 11.38 -27.71
C ARG A 376 -13.68 10.53 -28.97
N ASN A 377 -13.19 9.30 -28.93
CA ASN A 377 -13.16 8.39 -30.06
C ASN A 377 -14.36 7.43 -30.10
N ASP A 378 -15.12 7.37 -29.01
CA ASP A 378 -16.23 6.44 -28.83
C ASP A 378 -17.59 7.16 -28.80
N ARG A 379 -18.34 6.99 -29.90
CA ARG A 379 -19.62 7.67 -30.13
C ARG A 379 -20.74 7.15 -29.22
N ASP A 380 -20.67 5.88 -28.82
CA ASP A 380 -21.70 5.20 -28.03
C ASP A 380 -21.30 5.04 -26.56
N ASN A 381 -20.10 5.47 -26.18
CA ASN A 381 -19.56 5.44 -24.82
C ASN A 381 -19.46 4.02 -24.21
N ILE A 382 -19.47 2.99 -25.06
CA ILE A 382 -19.39 1.58 -24.70
C ILE A 382 -17.98 1.22 -24.22
N MET A 383 -16.96 1.73 -24.89
CA MET A 383 -15.55 1.51 -24.55
C MET A 383 -15.20 2.18 -23.23
N ALA A 384 -15.60 3.45 -23.02
CA ALA A 384 -15.33 4.09 -21.74
C ALA A 384 -16.07 3.39 -20.59
N GLN A 385 -17.27 2.86 -20.84
CA GLN A 385 -17.98 2.01 -19.87
C GLN A 385 -17.22 0.73 -19.57
N THR A 386 -16.66 0.06 -20.58
CA THR A 386 -15.84 -1.15 -20.42
C THR A 386 -14.57 -0.88 -19.58
N TYR A 387 -13.94 0.28 -19.75
CA TYR A 387 -12.80 0.71 -18.92
C TYR A 387 -13.20 1.10 -17.49
N LEU A 388 -14.40 1.63 -17.28
CA LEU A 388 -14.89 1.95 -15.94
C LEU A 388 -15.29 0.69 -15.14
N THR A 389 -15.80 -0.33 -15.83
CA THR A 389 -16.20 -1.61 -15.21
C THR A 389 -15.07 -2.62 -15.09
N SER A 390 -13.95 -2.38 -15.77
CA SER A 390 -12.73 -3.17 -15.63
C SER A 390 -12.12 -3.08 -14.22
N ASP A 391 -11.19 -3.97 -13.92
CA ASP A 391 -10.47 -3.94 -12.65
C ASP A 391 -9.64 -2.66 -12.46
N THR A 392 -9.15 -2.04 -13.54
CA THR A 392 -8.48 -0.74 -13.47
C THR A 392 -9.46 0.39 -13.13
N GLY A 393 -10.68 0.36 -13.65
CA GLY A 393 -11.74 1.30 -13.29
C GLY A 393 -12.20 1.16 -11.82
N LYS A 394 -12.25 -0.06 -11.30
CA LYS A 394 -12.49 -0.32 -9.86
C LYS A 394 -11.39 0.27 -8.99
N VAL A 395 -10.13 0.07 -9.37
CA VAL A 395 -8.98 0.66 -8.67
C VAL A 395 -9.05 2.18 -8.65
N TYR A 396 -9.29 2.79 -9.81
CA TYR A 396 -9.53 4.22 -9.92
C TYR A 396 -10.67 4.69 -8.99
N THR A 397 -11.80 3.98 -8.98
CA THR A 397 -12.96 4.33 -8.15
C THR A 397 -12.61 4.33 -6.65
N MET A 398 -11.89 3.31 -6.17
CA MET A 398 -11.44 3.25 -4.76
C MET A 398 -10.49 4.41 -4.43
N LEU A 399 -9.49 4.64 -5.27
CA LEU A 399 -8.44 5.63 -5.04
C LEU A 399 -8.98 7.07 -5.12
N ALA A 400 -9.83 7.36 -6.10
CA ALA A 400 -10.47 8.66 -6.25
C ALA A 400 -11.46 8.96 -5.10
N HIS A 401 -12.15 7.94 -4.58
CA HIS A 401 -13.00 8.09 -3.40
C HIS A 401 -12.15 8.26 -2.12
N ALA A 402 -11.08 7.48 -1.94
CA ALA A 402 -10.22 7.57 -0.76
C ALA A 402 -9.45 8.90 -0.69
N SER A 403 -9.13 9.51 -1.84
CA SER A 403 -8.53 10.84 -1.95
C SER A 403 -9.53 11.99 -1.80
N GLY A 404 -10.84 11.70 -1.75
CA GLY A 404 -11.90 12.71 -1.61
C GLY A 404 -12.19 13.48 -2.91
N ARG A 405 -11.87 12.91 -4.07
CA ARG A 405 -12.23 13.48 -5.38
C ARG A 405 -13.63 13.06 -5.84
N LEU A 406 -14.07 11.88 -5.41
CA LEU A 406 -15.43 11.39 -5.63
C LEU A 406 -16.22 11.46 -4.32
N HIS A 407 -17.40 12.07 -4.39
CA HIS A 407 -18.40 12.15 -3.32
C HIS A 407 -19.75 11.66 -3.85
#